data_AF-A0A2V8DPC1-F1
#
_entry.id   AF-A0A2V8DPC1-F1
#
_cell.length_a   1.000
_cell.length_b   1.000
_cell.length_c   1.000
_cell.angle_alpha   90.00
_cell.angle_beta   90.00
_cell.angle_gamma   90.00
#
_symmetry.space_group_name_H-M   'P 1'
#
loop_
_entity.id
_entity.type
_entity.pdbx_description
1 polymer ?
#
loop_
_entity_poly.entity_id
_entity_poly.type
_entity_poly.pdbx_seq_one_letter_code
_entity_poly.pdbx_strand_id
1 'polypeptide(L)'
;MTGQRITVAQPFFNKWMVPIGLVLLMLTGVGPLLAWRKSTLSNLRNSFLWPTVAAVVAAVTLKGLGVSLWSSGLCFALCAFVTGTVRRKNTCTDLFTAIVGLVGRNKCRYGGYIVHVGIVLICLGFAGNGSKKDELFRLKPGQQATVGAFTVRHDRVSVSDDGQKQTVTAHIAIFRNGKQIDTMYPGRSIFKKHEDEEARTEVAIRRSLSEDLYLVLPPDFDLGTQTISLQVVVNPLVDWIWLGFGVLAFGTGIALLPERTYSFALAKLPEAATTTVALVMALALGTASLSAQQHVEDPNAAVTPARSPLEQQLRQEMGCTCGTCAHEPLTLCTCGPAQKMRAQLRAEIDQGKNHDEIIQAFIGLYGGQQFLGAPIDKGFNRLAWMFPYAIAGTGMVFLGFVATRWSRRRDAAADPVAPADPDLEERLDDELRNLD
;
A
#
# COMPACT_ATOMS: atom_id res chain seq x y z
N MET A 1 27.40 6.92 -19.58
CA MET A 1 25.96 6.88 -19.20
C MET A 1 25.18 7.60 -20.28
N THR A 2 24.18 6.96 -20.90
CA THR A 2 23.50 7.45 -22.13
C THR A 2 22.46 8.56 -21.89
N GLY A 3 22.30 9.06 -20.66
CA GLY A 3 21.36 10.15 -20.33
C GLY A 3 19.87 9.79 -20.47
N GLN A 4 19.53 8.59 -20.93
CA GLN A 4 18.16 8.11 -21.08
C GLN A 4 17.56 7.78 -19.70
N ARG A 5 16.47 8.47 -19.33
CA ARG A 5 15.66 8.14 -18.15
C ARG A 5 14.72 7.01 -18.51
N ILE A 6 14.78 5.90 -17.77
CA ILE A 6 13.87 4.76 -17.93
C ILE A 6 12.84 4.83 -16.80
N THR A 7 11.57 5.03 -17.15
CA THR A 7 10.46 4.91 -16.21
C THR A 7 10.05 3.45 -16.14
N VAL A 8 10.03 2.87 -14.95
CA VAL A 8 9.60 1.47 -14.75
C VAL A 8 8.10 1.41 -14.58
N ALA A 9 7.45 0.47 -15.27
CA ALA A 9 6.00 0.28 -15.20
C ALA A 9 5.59 -0.49 -13.92
N GLN A 10 4.31 -0.40 -13.59
CA GLN A 10 3.69 -1.04 -12.42
C GLN A 10 4.07 -2.53 -12.23
N PRO A 11 4.13 -3.41 -13.25
CA PRO A 11 4.49 -4.81 -13.06
C PRO A 11 5.90 -5.00 -12.48
N PHE A 12 6.89 -4.23 -12.96
CA PHE A 12 8.25 -4.27 -12.45
C PHE A 12 8.33 -3.75 -11.02
N PHE A 13 7.64 -2.64 -10.73
CA PHE A 13 7.57 -2.07 -9.39
C PHE A 13 6.97 -3.08 -8.40
N ASN A 14 5.83 -3.68 -8.73
CA ASN A 14 5.14 -4.66 -7.87
C ASN A 14 5.98 -5.92 -7.64
N LYS A 15 6.74 -6.37 -8.65
CA LYS A 15 7.63 -7.53 -8.53
C LYS A 15 8.65 -7.36 -7.41
N TRP A 16 9.14 -6.14 -7.17
CA TRP A 16 10.17 -5.85 -6.17
C TRP A 16 9.64 -5.27 -4.86
N MET A 17 8.69 -4.34 -4.95
CA MET A 17 8.17 -3.65 -3.76
C MET A 17 7.32 -4.55 -2.87
N VAL A 18 6.59 -5.51 -3.45
CA VAL A 18 5.77 -6.42 -2.65
C VAL A 18 6.63 -7.31 -1.74
N PRO A 19 7.68 -8.01 -2.22
CA PRO A 19 8.59 -8.75 -1.33
C PRO A 19 9.26 -7.87 -0.27
N ILE A 20 9.72 -6.67 -0.66
CA ILE A 20 10.38 -5.74 0.27
C ILE A 20 9.39 -5.31 1.38
N GLY A 21 8.16 -4.94 1.00
CA GLY A 21 7.12 -4.56 1.95
C GLY A 21 6.79 -5.68 2.94
N LEU A 22 6.74 -6.94 2.48
CA LEU A 22 6.51 -8.11 3.32
C LEU A 22 7.67 -8.35 4.31
N VAL A 23 8.92 -8.20 3.86
CA VAL A 23 10.10 -8.29 4.74
C VAL A 23 10.07 -7.19 5.80
N LEU A 24 9.78 -5.94 5.41
CA LEU A 24 9.65 -4.83 6.35
C LEU A 24 8.54 -5.08 7.37
N LEU A 25 7.38 -5.58 6.94
CA LEU A 25 6.28 -5.94 7.83
C LEU A 25 6.67 -7.05 8.82
N MET A 26 7.42 -8.05 8.36
CA MET A 26 7.97 -9.09 9.25
C MET A 26 8.91 -8.48 10.29
N LEU A 27 9.82 -7.60 9.87
CA LEU A 27 10.75 -6.91 10.76
C LEU A 27 10.03 -6.02 11.79
N THR A 28 8.91 -5.40 11.41
CA THR A 28 8.02 -4.65 12.32
C THR A 28 7.52 -5.52 13.48
N GLY A 29 7.27 -6.82 13.26
CA GLY A 29 6.87 -7.76 14.32
C GLY A 29 8.05 -8.34 15.11
N VAL A 30 9.15 -8.64 14.42
CA VAL A 30 10.35 -9.26 15.02
C VAL A 30 11.08 -8.27 15.94
N GLY A 31 11.19 -7.00 15.55
CA GLY A 31 11.94 -5.97 16.27
C GLY A 31 11.53 -5.83 17.75
N PRO A 32 10.23 -5.65 18.08
CA PRO A 32 9.75 -5.57 19.45
C PRO A 32 9.98 -6.82 20.31
N LEU A 33 10.03 -8.01 19.69
CA LEU A 33 10.20 -9.29 20.40
C LEU A 33 11.66 -9.54 20.80
N LEU A 34 12.61 -8.95 20.08
CA LEU A 34 14.04 -9.08 20.36
C LEU A 34 14.47 -8.08 21.44
N ALA A 35 14.44 -8.52 22.69
CA ALA A 35 14.91 -7.72 23.82
C ALA A 35 16.43 -7.47 23.70
N TRP A 36 16.83 -6.20 23.59
CA TRP A 36 18.21 -5.75 23.32
C TRP A 36 19.27 -6.13 24.37
N ARG A 37 18.91 -6.82 25.47
CA ARG A 37 19.80 -7.03 26.62
C ARG A 37 20.01 -8.46 27.13
N LYS A 38 19.20 -9.47 26.73
CA LYS A 38 19.43 -10.93 26.92
C LYS A 38 18.12 -11.67 26.60
N SER A 39 18.08 -12.44 25.52
CA SER A 39 16.97 -13.36 25.21
C SER A 39 17.47 -14.80 25.34
N THR A 40 17.17 -15.44 26.46
CA THR A 40 17.35 -16.88 26.65
C THR A 40 16.54 -17.63 25.58
N LEU A 41 17.09 -18.72 25.01
CA LEU A 41 16.45 -19.49 23.93
C LEU A 41 14.99 -19.89 24.25
N SER A 42 14.72 -20.22 25.52
CA SER A 42 13.37 -20.53 26.03
C SER A 42 12.42 -19.32 25.98
N ASN A 43 12.91 -18.13 26.33
CA ASN A 43 12.12 -16.90 26.30
C ASN A 43 11.85 -16.43 24.86
N LEU A 44 12.81 -16.66 23.95
CA LEU A 44 12.64 -16.42 22.52
C LEU A 44 11.56 -17.35 21.94
N ARG A 45 11.63 -18.66 22.24
CA ARG A 45 10.62 -19.64 21.80
C ARG A 45 9.23 -19.25 22.28
N ASN A 46 9.06 -18.96 23.57
CA ASN A 46 7.75 -18.58 24.12
C ASN A 46 7.22 -17.25 23.59
N SER A 47 8.11 -16.34 23.18
CA SER A 47 7.73 -15.03 22.62
C SER A 47 7.35 -15.12 21.14
N PHE A 48 7.91 -16.07 20.39
CA PHE A 48 7.58 -16.29 18.97
C PHE A 48 6.48 -17.32 18.73
N LEU A 49 6.28 -18.28 19.65
CA LEU A 49 5.31 -19.37 19.47
C LEU A 49 3.90 -18.84 19.19
N TRP A 50 3.40 -17.91 20.01
CA TRP A 50 2.06 -17.34 19.86
C TRP A 50 1.87 -16.52 18.57
N PRO A 51 2.78 -15.58 18.24
CA PRO A 51 2.79 -14.90 16.93
C PRO A 51 2.79 -15.87 15.74
N THR A 52 3.63 -16.90 15.78
CA THR A 52 3.72 -17.89 14.69
C THR A 52 2.45 -18.72 14.58
N VAL A 53 1.86 -19.15 15.70
CA VAL A 53 0.57 -19.86 15.70
C VAL A 53 -0.54 -18.97 15.12
N ALA A 54 -0.61 -17.70 15.52
CA ALA A 54 -1.59 -16.75 14.97
C ALA A 54 -1.43 -16.59 13.44
N ALA A 55 -0.19 -16.47 12.96
CA ALA A 55 0.12 -16.38 11.53
C ALA A 55 -0.30 -17.63 10.75
N VAL A 56 0.00 -18.82 11.30
CA VAL A 56 -0.35 -20.11 10.68
C VAL A 56 -1.86 -20.30 10.65
N VAL A 57 -2.57 -20.02 11.75
CA VAL A 57 -4.04 -20.10 11.80
C VAL A 57 -4.65 -19.16 10.76
N ALA A 58 -4.20 -17.90 10.71
CA ALA A 58 -4.68 -16.94 9.71
C ALA A 58 -4.43 -17.46 8.28
N ALA A 59 -3.23 -17.98 7.98
CA ALA A 59 -2.91 -18.52 6.66
C ALA A 59 -3.80 -19.72 6.28
N VAL A 60 -4.07 -20.64 7.21
CA VAL A 60 -4.95 -21.80 6.99
C VAL A 60 -6.39 -21.36 6.75
N THR A 61 -6.90 -20.43 7.57
CA THR A 61 -8.25 -19.88 7.41
C THR A 61 -8.42 -19.17 6.06
N LEU A 62 -7.44 -18.35 5.66
CA LEU A 62 -7.46 -17.63 4.39
C LEU A 62 -7.39 -18.57 3.19
N LYS A 63 -6.58 -19.62 3.26
CA LYS A 63 -6.57 -20.68 2.24
C LYS A 63 -7.93 -21.35 2.13
N GLY A 64 -8.59 -21.62 3.26
CA GLY A 64 -9.95 -22.17 3.29
C GLY A 64 -11.02 -21.26 2.69
N LEU A 65 -10.83 -19.93 2.80
CA LEU A 65 -11.70 -18.91 2.21
C LEU A 65 -11.41 -18.65 0.72
N GLY A 66 -10.46 -19.37 0.10
CA GLY A 66 -10.12 -19.22 -1.32
C GLY A 66 -9.29 -17.97 -1.64
N VAL A 67 -8.71 -17.31 -0.63
CA VAL A 67 -7.82 -16.16 -0.84
C VAL A 67 -6.46 -16.65 -1.34
N SER A 68 -5.92 -16.01 -2.38
CA SER A 68 -4.57 -16.31 -2.87
C SER A 68 -3.54 -16.13 -1.75
N LEU A 69 -2.78 -17.18 -1.47
CA LEU A 69 -1.72 -17.16 -0.46
C LEU A 69 -0.53 -16.28 -0.88
N TRP A 70 -0.37 -16.02 -2.18
CA TRP A 70 0.70 -15.18 -2.68
C TRP A 70 0.37 -13.70 -2.46
N SER A 71 1.36 -12.96 -1.91
CA SER A 71 1.32 -11.56 -1.46
C SER A 71 0.24 -11.19 -0.44
N SER A 72 -1.04 -11.37 -0.76
CA SER A 72 -2.18 -10.95 0.07
C SER A 72 -2.33 -11.87 1.29
N GLY A 73 -2.38 -13.20 1.09
CA GLY A 73 -2.44 -14.16 2.19
C GLY A 73 -1.23 -14.09 3.14
N LEU A 74 -0.03 -13.91 2.59
CA LEU A 74 1.19 -13.72 3.38
C LEU A 74 1.16 -12.39 4.16
N CYS A 75 0.66 -11.30 3.57
CA CYS A 75 0.47 -10.03 4.27
C CYS A 75 -0.49 -10.19 5.45
N PHE A 76 -1.65 -10.83 5.26
CA PHE A 76 -2.60 -11.09 6.34
C PHE A 76 -1.98 -11.97 7.45
N ALA A 77 -1.23 -13.01 7.09
CA ALA A 77 -0.53 -13.86 8.06
C ALA A 77 0.53 -13.08 8.86
N LEU A 78 1.27 -12.19 8.21
CA LEU A 78 2.24 -11.31 8.89
C LEU A 78 1.54 -10.26 9.76
N CYS A 79 0.39 -9.72 9.34
CA CYS A 79 -0.42 -8.86 10.19
C CYS A 79 -0.89 -9.60 11.46
N ALA A 80 -1.32 -10.86 11.32
CA ALA A 80 -1.66 -11.73 12.45
C ALA A 80 -0.45 -12.05 13.34
N PHE A 81 0.73 -12.26 12.74
CA PHE A 81 1.99 -12.42 13.47
C PHE A 81 2.30 -11.18 14.33
N VAL A 82 2.29 -9.98 13.72
CA VAL A 82 2.63 -8.73 14.41
C VAL A 82 1.62 -8.43 15.52
N THR A 83 0.32 -8.61 15.28
CA THR A 83 -0.71 -8.42 16.32
C THR A 83 -0.58 -9.44 17.46
N GLY A 84 -0.21 -10.68 17.16
CA GLY A 84 0.06 -11.71 18.16
C GLY A 84 1.26 -11.41 19.08
N THR A 85 2.13 -10.46 18.72
CA THR A 85 3.25 -10.02 19.57
C THR A 85 2.81 -9.16 20.76
N VAL A 86 1.62 -8.56 20.68
CA VAL A 86 1.05 -7.71 21.75
C VAL A 86 0.53 -8.61 22.87
N ARG A 87 1.44 -9.05 23.73
CA ARG A 87 1.13 -9.94 24.84
C ARG A 87 0.40 -9.16 25.94
N ARG A 88 -0.88 -9.49 26.17
CA ARG A 88 -1.68 -8.99 27.28
C ARG A 88 -1.13 -9.55 28.60
N LYS A 89 -0.34 -8.77 29.33
CA LYS A 89 -0.14 -9.03 30.76
C LYS A 89 -1.37 -8.49 31.48
N ASN A 90 -2.19 -9.38 32.03
CA ASN A 90 -3.32 -9.00 32.88
C ASN A 90 -2.77 -8.27 34.11
N THR A 91 -2.95 -6.95 34.15
CA THR A 91 -2.78 -6.17 35.37
C THR A 91 -4.18 -5.84 35.84
N CYS A 92 -4.58 -6.41 36.98
CA CYS A 92 -5.88 -6.20 37.62
C CYS A 92 -5.97 -4.78 38.21
N THR A 93 -6.13 -3.80 37.34
CA THR A 93 -6.50 -2.42 37.68
C THR A 93 -7.46 -1.89 36.63
N ASP A 94 -8.29 -0.94 37.03
CA ASP A 94 -9.30 -0.29 36.19
C ASP A 94 -8.73 0.06 34.80
N LEU A 95 -9.27 -0.60 33.77
CA LEU A 95 -8.63 -0.81 32.47
C LEU A 95 -8.26 0.51 31.81
N PHE A 96 -9.10 1.53 31.98
CA PHE A 96 -8.94 2.85 31.37
C PHE A 96 -7.81 3.65 32.03
N THR A 97 -7.79 3.72 33.37
CA THR A 97 -6.79 4.46 34.15
C THR A 97 -5.41 3.83 34.05
N ALA A 98 -5.34 2.50 33.99
CA ALA A 98 -4.11 1.76 33.76
C ALA A 98 -3.56 2.02 32.34
N ILE A 99 -4.41 2.04 31.31
CA ILE A 99 -3.97 2.32 29.93
C ILE A 99 -3.44 3.75 29.81
N VAL A 100 -4.17 4.74 30.31
CA VAL A 100 -3.77 6.15 30.22
C VAL A 100 -2.49 6.42 31.04
N GLY A 101 -2.40 5.89 32.27
CA GLY A 101 -1.22 6.05 33.11
C GLY A 101 0.02 5.30 32.60
N LEU A 102 -0.16 4.14 31.97
CA LEU A 102 0.93 3.34 31.38
C LEU A 102 1.47 3.97 30.08
N VAL A 103 0.58 4.48 29.23
CA VAL A 103 0.93 5.23 28.02
C VAL A 103 1.60 6.55 28.38
N GLY A 104 1.08 7.28 29.38
CA GLY A 104 1.67 8.54 29.84
C GLY A 104 3.08 8.40 30.41
N ARG A 105 3.35 7.34 31.18
CA ARG A 105 4.65 7.10 31.83
C ARG A 105 5.73 6.58 30.88
N ASN A 106 5.36 6.00 29.73
CA ASN A 106 6.32 5.47 28.74
C ASN A 106 5.87 5.74 27.29
N LYS A 107 5.57 7.01 27.01
CA LYS A 107 4.93 7.51 25.78
C LYS A 107 5.66 7.14 24.50
N CYS A 108 6.99 7.16 24.47
CA CYS A 108 7.76 6.79 23.29
C CYS A 108 7.61 5.30 22.97
N ARG A 109 7.53 4.45 24.01
CA ARG A 109 7.34 3.01 23.85
C ARG A 109 5.92 2.68 23.37
N TYR A 110 4.90 3.21 24.03
CA TYR A 110 3.51 2.91 23.67
C TYR A 110 3.04 3.65 22.42
N GLY A 111 3.46 4.90 22.21
CA GLY A 111 3.27 5.61 20.95
C GLY A 111 3.92 4.88 19.78
N GLY A 112 5.13 4.34 19.97
CA GLY A 112 5.76 3.44 19.02
C GLY A 112 4.92 2.20 18.69
N TYR A 113 4.38 1.50 19.69
CA TYR A 113 3.49 0.35 19.44
C TYR A 113 2.21 0.72 18.69
N ILE A 114 1.60 1.86 19.02
CA ILE A 114 0.42 2.36 18.30
C ILE A 114 0.76 2.64 16.83
N VAL A 115 1.92 3.23 16.55
CA VAL A 115 2.42 3.43 15.16
C VAL A 115 2.59 2.09 14.43
N HIS A 116 3.14 1.08 15.08
CA HIS A 116 3.29 -0.26 14.48
C HIS A 116 1.93 -0.89 14.16
N VAL A 117 0.93 -0.73 15.04
CA VAL A 117 -0.45 -1.15 14.76
C VAL A 117 -1.01 -0.38 13.56
N GLY A 118 -0.78 0.92 13.45
CA GLY A 118 -1.18 1.72 12.29
C GLY A 118 -0.59 1.19 10.98
N ILE A 119 0.70 0.84 10.96
CA ILE A 119 1.37 0.22 9.80
C ILE A 119 0.71 -1.12 9.44
N VAL A 120 0.39 -1.96 10.43
CA VAL A 120 -0.30 -3.24 10.21
C VAL A 120 -1.67 -3.02 9.57
N LEU A 121 -2.44 -2.02 10.01
CA LEU A 121 -3.75 -1.70 9.42
C LEU A 121 -3.63 -1.20 7.98
N ILE A 122 -2.60 -0.42 7.67
CA ILE A 122 -2.30 0.01 6.29
C ILE A 122 -1.97 -1.20 5.42
N CYS A 123 -1.07 -2.09 5.88
CA CYS A 123 -0.72 -3.32 5.18
C CYS A 123 -1.93 -4.25 4.99
N LEU A 124 -2.83 -4.32 5.99
CA LEU A 124 -4.09 -5.05 5.91
C LEU A 124 -4.99 -4.52 4.79
N GLY A 125 -5.11 -3.19 4.66
CA GLY A 125 -5.85 -2.57 3.56
C GLY A 125 -5.25 -2.88 2.19
N PHE A 126 -3.92 -2.81 2.04
CA PHE A 126 -3.25 -3.18 0.79
C PHE A 126 -3.39 -4.66 0.44
N ALA A 127 -3.46 -5.54 1.43
CA ALA A 127 -3.73 -6.96 1.20
C ALA A 127 -5.11 -7.22 0.57
N GLY A 128 -6.07 -6.30 0.76
CA GLY A 128 -7.36 -6.32 0.07
C GLY A 128 -7.20 -6.28 -1.45
N ASN A 129 -6.18 -5.62 -1.99
CA ASN A 129 -6.03 -5.46 -3.44
C ASN A 129 -5.95 -6.80 -4.21
N GLY A 130 -5.54 -7.90 -3.56
CA GLY A 130 -5.58 -9.23 -4.17
C GLY A 130 -6.99 -9.76 -4.49
N SER A 131 -8.03 -9.15 -3.93
CA SER A 131 -9.45 -9.47 -4.19
C SER A 131 -10.19 -8.33 -4.90
N LYS A 132 -9.46 -7.34 -5.44
CA LYS A 132 -10.03 -6.25 -6.24
C LYS A 132 -10.71 -6.81 -7.49
N LYS A 133 -11.89 -6.27 -7.84
CA LYS A 133 -12.58 -6.54 -9.11
C LYS A 133 -12.72 -5.24 -9.89
N ASP A 134 -12.39 -5.26 -11.17
CA ASP A 134 -12.37 -4.09 -12.06
C ASP A 134 -12.92 -4.53 -13.42
N GLU A 135 -14.18 -4.20 -13.69
CA GLU A 135 -14.89 -4.67 -14.87
C GLU A 135 -15.61 -3.51 -15.56
N LEU A 136 -15.57 -3.50 -16.90
CA LEU A 136 -16.19 -2.48 -17.74
C LEU A 136 -17.38 -3.10 -18.48
N PHE A 137 -18.57 -2.53 -18.30
CA PHE A 137 -19.79 -3.00 -18.94
C PHE A 137 -20.40 -1.94 -19.83
N ARG A 138 -20.96 -2.35 -20.97
CA ARG A 138 -21.81 -1.49 -21.79
C ARG A 138 -23.27 -1.87 -21.56
N LEU A 139 -24.05 -0.95 -20.99
CA LEU A 139 -25.41 -1.20 -20.51
C LEU A 139 -26.42 -0.29 -21.22
N LYS A 140 -27.52 -0.90 -21.66
CA LYS A 140 -28.73 -0.18 -22.08
C LYS A 140 -29.62 0.12 -20.88
N PRO A 141 -30.57 1.08 -20.98
CA PRO A 141 -31.57 1.31 -19.93
C PRO A 141 -32.31 0.02 -19.56
N GLY A 142 -32.43 -0.24 -18.26
CA GLY A 142 -33.02 -1.45 -17.68
C GLY A 142 -32.08 -2.66 -17.59
N GLN A 143 -30.92 -2.65 -18.27
CA GLN A 143 -29.98 -3.76 -18.25
C GLN A 143 -29.19 -3.81 -16.93
N GLN A 144 -28.86 -5.03 -16.50
CA GLN A 144 -28.11 -5.30 -15.28
C GLN A 144 -26.77 -5.97 -15.58
N ALA A 145 -25.76 -5.65 -14.76
CA ALA A 145 -24.48 -6.35 -14.71
C ALA A 145 -24.15 -6.71 -13.26
N THR A 146 -23.43 -7.81 -13.05
CA THR A 146 -23.08 -8.31 -11.72
C THR A 146 -21.57 -8.32 -11.56
N VAL A 147 -21.08 -7.71 -10.49
CA VAL A 147 -19.67 -7.67 -10.11
C VAL A 147 -19.54 -8.08 -8.65
N GLY A 148 -18.99 -9.26 -8.41
CA GLY A 148 -18.93 -9.84 -7.07
C GLY A 148 -20.31 -9.99 -6.44
N ALA A 149 -20.55 -9.35 -5.30
CA ALA A 149 -21.82 -9.42 -4.59
C ALA A 149 -22.83 -8.34 -5.03
N PHE A 150 -22.43 -7.42 -5.92
CA PHE A 150 -23.25 -6.30 -6.35
C PHE A 150 -23.82 -6.54 -7.74
N THR A 151 -25.09 -6.19 -7.91
CA THR A 151 -25.72 -6.08 -9.23
C THR A 151 -26.04 -4.62 -9.47
N VAL A 152 -25.51 -4.07 -10.56
CA VAL A 152 -25.73 -2.69 -10.98
C VAL A 152 -26.75 -2.69 -12.12
N ARG A 153 -27.75 -1.80 -12.04
CA ARG A 153 -28.73 -1.60 -13.10
C ARG A 153 -28.65 -0.18 -13.61
N HIS A 154 -28.53 -0.03 -14.93
CA HIS A 154 -28.61 1.28 -15.55
C HIS A 154 -30.08 1.70 -15.71
N ASP A 155 -30.52 2.74 -15.01
CA ASP A 155 -31.92 3.18 -15.08
C ASP A 155 -32.11 4.24 -16.17
N ARG A 156 -31.29 5.30 -16.17
CA ARG A 156 -31.34 6.38 -17.17
C ARG A 156 -30.09 7.24 -17.16
N VAL A 157 -29.92 8.04 -18.21
CA VAL A 157 -28.93 9.13 -18.28
C VAL A 157 -29.65 10.48 -18.26
N SER A 158 -29.11 11.45 -17.54
CA SER A 158 -29.56 12.85 -17.58
C SER A 158 -28.40 13.76 -17.92
N VAL A 159 -28.67 14.78 -18.73
CA VAL A 159 -27.74 15.86 -19.01
C VAL A 159 -28.27 17.13 -18.35
N SER A 160 -27.44 17.79 -17.55
CA SER A 160 -27.74 19.08 -16.95
C SER A 160 -26.72 20.11 -17.43
N ASP A 161 -27.16 21.34 -17.70
CA ASP A 161 -26.30 22.46 -18.06
C ASP A 161 -26.61 23.62 -17.11
N ASP A 162 -25.59 24.11 -16.39
CA ASP A 162 -25.72 25.21 -15.42
C ASP A 162 -25.21 26.55 -15.99
N GLY A 163 -24.93 26.61 -17.29
CA GLY A 163 -24.36 27.77 -17.98
C GLY A 163 -22.84 27.89 -17.87
N GLN A 164 -22.18 27.16 -16.96
CA GLN A 164 -20.73 27.10 -16.82
C GLN A 164 -20.17 25.73 -17.17
N LYS A 165 -20.92 24.66 -16.90
CA LYS A 165 -20.59 23.28 -17.23
C LYS A 165 -21.81 22.51 -17.71
N GLN A 166 -21.55 21.54 -18.56
CA GLN A 166 -22.50 20.51 -18.95
C GLN A 166 -22.11 19.21 -18.24
N THR A 167 -23.01 18.65 -17.45
CA THR A 167 -22.79 17.41 -16.69
C THR A 167 -23.69 16.30 -17.22
N VAL A 168 -23.08 15.21 -17.67
CA VAL A 168 -23.77 13.95 -17.97
C VAL A 168 -23.73 13.09 -16.72
N THR A 169 -24.90 12.68 -16.23
CA THR A 169 -25.06 11.86 -15.02
C THR A 169 -25.82 10.59 -15.36
N ALA A 170 -25.26 9.44 -15.04
CA ALA A 170 -25.96 8.16 -15.11
C ALA A 170 -26.62 7.84 -13.77
N HIS A 171 -27.85 7.33 -13.81
CA HIS A 171 -28.61 6.89 -12.63
C HIS A 171 -28.49 5.37 -12.54
N ILE A 172 -27.73 4.89 -11.55
CA ILE A 172 -27.43 3.48 -11.40
C ILE A 172 -28.03 2.96 -10.09
N ALA A 173 -28.98 2.03 -10.20
CA ALA A 173 -29.52 1.34 -9.03
C ALA A 173 -28.60 0.18 -8.63
N ILE A 174 -28.30 0.07 -7.34
CA ILE A 174 -27.38 -0.93 -6.78
C ILE A 174 -28.15 -1.94 -5.96
N PHE A 175 -27.97 -3.21 -6.29
CA PHE A 175 -28.61 -4.34 -5.64
C PHE A 175 -27.57 -5.23 -4.97
N ARG A 176 -27.94 -5.80 -3.84
CA ARG A 176 -27.17 -6.84 -3.14
C ARG A 176 -28.14 -7.90 -2.63
N ASN A 177 -27.89 -9.17 -2.97
CA ASN A 177 -28.80 -10.28 -2.66
C ASN A 177 -30.26 -10.01 -3.11
N GLY A 178 -30.43 -9.39 -4.27
CA GLY A 178 -31.75 -9.06 -4.84
C GLY A 178 -32.46 -7.84 -4.22
N LYS A 179 -31.94 -7.25 -3.14
CA LYS A 179 -32.50 -6.03 -2.54
C LYS A 179 -31.75 -4.79 -3.03
N GLN A 180 -32.48 -3.75 -3.43
CA GLN A 180 -31.87 -2.45 -3.73
C GLN A 180 -31.33 -1.83 -2.45
N ILE A 181 -30.03 -1.57 -2.42
CA ILE A 181 -29.34 -1.02 -1.25
C ILE A 181 -29.06 0.48 -1.40
N ASP A 182 -28.95 0.96 -2.64
CA ASP A 182 -28.58 2.34 -2.94
C ASP A 182 -28.89 2.71 -4.40
N THR A 183 -28.84 4.00 -4.71
CA THR A 183 -28.83 4.52 -6.09
C THR A 183 -27.67 5.52 -6.21
N MET A 184 -26.76 5.25 -7.12
CA MET A 184 -25.53 6.00 -7.30
C MET A 184 -25.57 6.80 -8.61
N TYR A 185 -24.89 7.95 -8.60
CA TYR A 185 -24.95 8.94 -9.68
C TYR A 185 -23.55 9.25 -10.23
N PRO A 186 -22.87 8.29 -10.90
CA PRO A 186 -21.62 8.60 -11.56
C PRO A 186 -21.86 9.60 -12.70
N GLY A 187 -20.97 10.57 -12.84
CA GLY A 187 -21.13 11.65 -13.79
C GLY A 187 -19.84 12.11 -14.43
N ARG A 188 -19.97 12.98 -15.41
CA ARG A 188 -18.86 13.62 -16.11
C ARG A 188 -19.26 15.05 -16.46
N SER A 189 -18.42 16.00 -16.07
CA SER A 189 -18.66 17.44 -16.18
C SER A 189 -17.67 18.07 -17.17
N ILE A 190 -18.19 18.66 -18.25
CA ILE A 190 -17.43 19.43 -19.26
C ILE A 190 -17.60 20.91 -18.96
N PHE A 191 -16.51 21.67 -18.80
CA PHE A 191 -16.56 23.10 -18.51
C PHE A 191 -16.52 23.93 -19.79
N LYS A 192 -17.44 24.87 -19.92
CA LYS A 192 -17.49 25.83 -21.04
C LYS A 192 -16.26 26.73 -20.99
N LYS A 193 -15.69 27.07 -22.14
CA LYS A 193 -14.39 27.77 -22.32
C LYS A 193 -13.13 26.96 -21.97
N HIS A 194 -13.29 25.75 -21.46
CA HIS A 194 -12.22 24.76 -21.25
C HIS A 194 -12.61 23.44 -21.94
N GLU A 195 -13.23 23.53 -23.12
CA GLU A 195 -13.72 22.37 -23.88
C GLU A 195 -12.58 21.53 -24.45
N ASP A 196 -11.40 22.15 -24.64
CA ASP A 196 -10.15 21.49 -25.01
C ASP A 196 -9.51 20.76 -23.82
N GLU A 197 -9.99 20.99 -22.59
CA GLU A 197 -9.53 20.31 -21.38
C GLU A 197 -10.36 19.06 -21.09
N GLU A 198 -9.77 18.12 -20.35
CA GLU A 198 -10.46 16.88 -20.02
C GLU A 198 -11.69 17.12 -19.16
N ALA A 199 -12.81 16.53 -19.58
CA ALA A 199 -14.00 16.57 -18.75
C ALA A 199 -13.74 15.87 -17.42
N ARG A 200 -14.18 16.52 -16.34
CA ARG A 200 -13.97 16.04 -14.97
C ARG A 200 -14.91 14.89 -14.67
N THR A 201 -14.35 13.73 -14.33
CA THR A 201 -15.14 12.57 -13.92
C THR A 201 -15.58 12.71 -12.46
N GLU A 202 -16.88 12.61 -12.22
CA GLU A 202 -17.51 12.55 -10.91
C GLU A 202 -17.75 11.08 -10.56
N VAL A 203 -16.82 10.50 -9.80
CA VAL A 203 -16.88 9.09 -9.40
C VAL A 203 -17.89 8.94 -8.28
N ALA A 204 -18.87 8.05 -8.45
CA ALA A 204 -19.78 7.71 -7.37
C ALA A 204 -19.12 6.62 -6.51
N ILE A 205 -19.00 6.89 -5.21
CA ILE A 205 -18.31 6.01 -4.26
C ILE A 205 -19.26 5.63 -3.15
N ARG A 206 -19.47 4.33 -2.99
CA ARG A 206 -20.17 3.77 -1.85
C ARG A 206 -19.16 3.11 -0.92
N ARG A 207 -18.96 3.71 0.25
CA ARG A 207 -18.02 3.24 1.26
C ARG A 207 -18.63 2.19 2.19
N SER A 208 -17.82 1.21 2.60
CA SER A 208 -18.14 0.25 3.65
C SER A 208 -16.86 -0.30 4.29
N LEU A 209 -16.96 -0.76 5.53
CA LEU A 209 -15.81 -1.30 6.28
C LEU A 209 -15.14 -2.52 5.61
N SER A 210 -15.89 -3.28 4.80
CA SER A 210 -15.40 -4.49 4.13
C SER A 210 -14.96 -4.25 2.69
N GLU A 211 -15.73 -3.48 1.93
CA GLU A 211 -15.51 -3.24 0.50
C GLU A 211 -16.19 -1.96 0.03
N ASP A 212 -15.47 -1.22 -0.81
CA ASP A 212 -15.93 0.02 -1.41
C ASP A 212 -16.29 -0.23 -2.88
N LEU A 213 -17.46 0.27 -3.28
CA LEU A 213 -17.94 0.19 -4.66
C LEU A 213 -17.75 1.55 -5.34
N TYR A 214 -16.98 1.56 -6.42
CA TYR A 214 -16.72 2.72 -7.25
C TYR A 214 -17.42 2.53 -8.59
N LEU A 215 -18.15 3.56 -9.00
CA LEU A 215 -18.74 3.63 -10.33
C LEU A 215 -18.13 4.82 -11.05
N VAL A 216 -17.55 4.54 -12.20
CA VAL A 216 -16.94 5.54 -13.08
C VAL A 216 -17.70 5.51 -14.40
N LEU A 217 -18.01 6.70 -14.93
CA LEU A 217 -18.64 6.87 -16.23
C LEU A 217 -17.59 7.32 -17.26
N PRO A 218 -16.95 6.39 -18.00
CA PRO A 218 -16.25 6.71 -19.24
C PRO A 218 -17.14 7.49 -20.22
N PRO A 219 -16.60 8.25 -21.16
CA PRO A 219 -17.39 9.07 -22.09
C PRO A 219 -18.05 8.26 -23.21
N ASP A 220 -17.81 6.95 -23.28
CA ASP A 220 -18.44 6.07 -24.26
C ASP A 220 -19.91 5.85 -23.86
N PHE A 221 -20.72 6.86 -24.17
CA PHE A 221 -22.16 6.85 -23.97
C PHE A 221 -22.87 7.45 -25.19
N ASP A 222 -24.03 6.90 -25.51
CA ASP A 222 -24.91 7.36 -26.57
C ASP A 222 -26.18 7.92 -25.92
N LEU A 223 -26.37 9.24 -25.99
CA LEU A 223 -27.52 9.93 -25.41
C LEU A 223 -28.83 9.61 -26.15
N GLY A 224 -28.77 9.22 -27.43
CA GLY A 224 -29.95 8.88 -28.23
C GLY A 224 -30.54 7.53 -27.81
N THR A 225 -29.68 6.51 -27.67
CA THR A 225 -30.10 5.18 -27.18
C THR A 225 -30.04 5.04 -25.65
N GLN A 226 -29.55 6.07 -24.96
CA GLN A 226 -29.21 6.06 -23.53
C GLN A 226 -28.31 4.88 -23.14
N THR A 227 -27.45 4.42 -24.05
CA THR A 227 -26.49 3.35 -23.75
C THR A 227 -25.27 3.96 -23.08
N ILE A 228 -24.79 3.39 -21.98
CA ILE A 228 -23.57 3.84 -21.30
C ILE A 228 -22.53 2.74 -21.17
N SER A 229 -21.26 3.12 -21.18
CA SER A 229 -20.18 2.30 -20.64
C SER A 229 -19.96 2.68 -19.18
N LEU A 230 -20.03 1.69 -18.28
CA LEU A 230 -19.91 1.84 -16.84
C LEU A 230 -18.75 0.98 -16.35
N GLN A 231 -17.74 1.61 -15.75
CA GLN A 231 -16.67 0.90 -15.08
C GLN A 231 -17.03 0.73 -13.61
N VAL A 232 -17.07 -0.53 -13.17
CA VAL A 232 -17.46 -0.93 -11.83
C VAL A 232 -16.24 -1.52 -11.15
N VAL A 233 -15.78 -0.86 -10.09
CA VAL A 233 -14.60 -1.28 -9.34
C VAL A 233 -14.99 -1.58 -7.90
N VAL A 234 -14.73 -2.81 -7.45
CA VAL A 234 -14.92 -3.23 -6.06
C VAL A 234 -13.55 -3.32 -5.40
N ASN A 235 -13.28 -2.39 -4.49
CA ASN A 235 -12.03 -2.29 -3.75
C ASN A 235 -12.25 -2.75 -2.30
N PRO A 236 -11.78 -3.94 -1.90
CA PRO A 236 -11.91 -4.40 -0.52
C PRO A 236 -10.92 -3.69 0.42
N LEU A 237 -11.34 -3.46 1.66
CA LEU A 237 -10.51 -3.00 2.80
C LEU A 237 -9.82 -1.61 2.67
N VAL A 238 -10.26 -0.74 1.76
CA VAL A 238 -9.65 0.61 1.59
C VAL A 238 -9.78 1.47 2.85
N ASP A 239 -10.92 1.41 3.55
CA ASP A 239 -11.13 2.15 4.81
C ASP A 239 -10.10 1.81 5.90
N TRP A 240 -9.53 0.60 5.89
CA TRP A 240 -8.49 0.19 6.84
C TRP A 240 -7.16 0.91 6.61
N ILE A 241 -6.89 1.34 5.38
CA ILE A 241 -5.72 2.19 5.05
C ILE A 241 -5.87 3.54 5.75
N TRP A 242 -7.03 4.17 5.61
CA TRP A 242 -7.33 5.46 6.24
C TRP A 242 -7.33 5.37 7.76
N LEU A 243 -7.94 4.31 8.31
CA LEU A 243 -7.88 4.04 9.74
C LEU A 243 -6.44 3.88 10.22
N GLY A 244 -5.62 3.14 9.48
CA GLY A 244 -4.21 2.94 9.80
C GLY A 244 -3.40 4.24 9.77
N PHE A 245 -3.62 5.13 8.81
CA PHE A 245 -3.04 6.48 8.82
C PHE A 245 -3.49 7.30 10.03
N GLY A 246 -4.77 7.22 10.40
CA GLY A 246 -5.30 7.88 11.61
C GLY A 246 -4.62 7.37 12.89
N VAL A 247 -4.49 6.05 13.03
CA VAL A 247 -3.80 5.41 14.17
C VAL A 247 -2.31 5.76 14.19
N LEU A 248 -1.64 5.79 13.04
CA LEU A 248 -0.24 6.19 12.93
C LEU A 248 -0.04 7.65 13.36
N ALA A 249 -0.89 8.56 12.87
CA ALA A 249 -0.84 9.97 13.26
C ALA A 249 -1.08 10.15 14.76
N PHE A 250 -2.05 9.41 15.32
CA PHE A 250 -2.34 9.41 16.75
C PHE A 250 -1.17 8.89 17.60
N GLY A 251 -0.57 7.75 17.22
CA GLY A 251 0.59 7.18 17.90
C GLY A 251 1.82 8.08 17.83
N THR A 252 2.03 8.73 16.68
CA THR A 252 3.09 9.73 16.49
C THR A 252 2.86 10.93 17.40
N GLY A 253 1.62 11.44 17.48
CA GLY A 253 1.24 12.51 18.39
C GLY A 253 1.60 12.16 19.84
N ILE A 254 1.25 10.97 20.32
CA ILE A 254 1.59 10.49 21.67
C ILE A 254 3.11 10.43 21.90
N ALA A 255 3.87 9.94 20.92
CA ALA A 255 5.32 9.82 21.05
C ALA A 255 6.01 11.19 21.15
N LEU A 256 5.49 12.18 20.42
CA LEU A 256 6.01 13.55 20.34
C LEU A 256 5.58 14.47 21.51
N LEU A 257 4.61 14.05 22.34
CA LEU A 257 4.19 14.86 23.50
C LEU A 257 5.39 15.17 24.42
N PRO A 258 5.62 16.42 24.84
CA PRO A 258 6.70 16.75 25.78
C PRO A 258 6.52 15.99 27.11
N GLU A 259 7.60 15.52 27.75
CA GLU A 259 7.50 14.85 29.08
C GLU A 259 6.87 15.74 30.16
N ARG A 260 6.85 17.04 29.92
CA ARG A 260 6.38 18.08 30.84
C ARG A 260 4.87 18.28 30.82
N THR A 261 4.10 17.73 29.86
CA THR A 261 2.65 17.96 29.75
C THR A 261 1.82 17.48 30.94
N TYR A 262 2.39 16.67 31.85
CA TYR A 262 1.74 16.28 33.11
C TYR A 262 2.19 17.07 34.35
N SER A 263 3.12 18.03 34.23
CA SER A 263 3.35 19.06 35.27
C SER A 263 2.58 20.36 35.00
N PHE A 264 1.81 20.43 33.91
CA PHE A 264 1.02 21.62 33.53
C PHE A 264 -0.35 21.73 34.22
N ALA A 265 -0.67 20.87 35.19
CA ALA A 265 -1.76 21.18 36.12
C ALA A 265 -1.44 22.36 37.06
N LEU A 266 -0.20 22.89 37.07
CA LEU A 266 0.20 24.00 37.97
C LEU A 266 1.13 25.08 37.38
N ALA A 267 1.45 25.09 36.09
CA ALA A 267 2.35 26.11 35.53
C ALA A 267 1.70 26.92 34.40
N LYS A 268 1.43 28.20 34.66
CA LYS A 268 1.05 29.19 33.63
C LYS A 268 2.18 29.30 32.60
N LEU A 269 1.87 29.08 31.33
CA LEU A 269 2.78 29.36 30.22
C LEU A 269 2.65 30.83 29.77
N PRO A 270 3.77 31.51 29.46
CA PRO A 270 3.74 32.85 28.88
C PRO A 270 3.26 32.84 27.42
N GLU A 271 2.43 33.83 27.08
CA GLU A 271 1.68 34.02 25.81
C GLU A 271 2.51 33.97 24.52
N ALA A 272 3.83 34.14 24.58
CA ALA A 272 4.70 34.25 23.42
C ALA A 272 5.11 32.90 22.79
N ALA A 273 4.92 31.78 23.50
CA ALA A 273 5.35 30.45 23.01
C ALA A 273 4.30 29.77 22.10
N THR A 274 3.03 30.19 22.17
CA THR A 274 1.92 29.59 21.44
C THR A 274 1.85 30.03 19.97
N THR A 275 2.30 31.24 19.66
CA THR A 275 2.22 31.81 18.29
C THR A 275 3.33 31.29 17.37
N THR A 276 4.53 31.03 17.88
CA THR A 276 5.67 30.57 17.08
C THR A 276 5.55 29.10 16.65
N VAL A 277 5.02 28.22 17.51
CA VAL A 277 4.82 26.80 17.18
C VAL A 277 3.68 26.61 16.16
N ALA A 278 2.60 27.39 16.27
CA ALA A 278 1.50 27.36 15.31
C ALA A 278 1.92 27.85 13.91
N LEU A 279 2.77 28.89 13.86
CA LEU A 279 3.28 29.44 12.59
C LEU A 279 4.23 28.46 11.88
N VAL A 280 5.12 27.78 12.61
CA VAL A 280 6.05 26.79 12.04
C VAL A 280 5.30 25.55 11.52
N MET A 281 4.25 25.10 12.21
CA MET A 281 3.37 24.03 11.73
C MET A 281 2.58 24.46 10.48
N ALA A 282 2.04 25.69 10.45
CA ALA A 282 1.33 26.21 9.29
C ALA A 282 2.24 26.39 8.06
N LEU A 283 3.50 26.80 8.25
CA LEU A 283 4.50 26.93 7.19
C LEU A 283 5.00 25.57 6.68
N ALA A 284 5.13 24.55 7.55
CA ALA A 284 5.55 23.21 7.16
C ALA A 284 4.48 22.43 6.36
N LEU A 285 3.20 22.78 6.54
CA LEU A 285 2.06 22.18 5.83
C LEU A 285 1.67 22.93 4.54
N GLY A 286 2.29 24.07 4.23
CA GLY A 286 1.75 25.07 3.29
C GLY A 286 2.30 25.11 1.86
N THR A 287 3.40 24.43 1.50
CA THR A 287 4.02 24.66 0.16
C THR A 287 4.54 23.40 -0.52
N ALA A 288 3.71 22.38 -0.65
CA ALA A 288 3.88 21.36 -1.69
C ALA A 288 2.82 21.57 -2.77
N SER A 289 2.98 22.62 -3.58
CA SER A 289 2.32 22.70 -4.88
C SER A 289 2.93 21.61 -5.76
N LEU A 290 2.36 20.41 -5.70
CA LEU A 290 2.56 19.38 -6.70
C LEU A 290 1.96 19.92 -8.00
N SER A 291 2.81 20.39 -8.91
CA SER A 291 2.45 20.57 -10.31
C SER A 291 2.13 19.19 -10.89
N ALA A 292 0.90 18.73 -10.70
CA ALA A 292 0.37 17.55 -11.38
C ALA A 292 0.21 17.93 -12.85
N GLN A 293 1.16 17.52 -13.70
CA GLN A 293 0.95 17.52 -15.15
C GLN A 293 -0.21 16.58 -15.43
N GLN A 294 -1.33 17.13 -15.89
CA GLN A 294 -2.55 16.37 -16.17
C GLN A 294 -2.32 15.41 -17.35
N HIS A 295 -2.66 14.14 -17.13
CA HIS A 295 -2.56 13.06 -18.10
C HIS A 295 -3.80 13.06 -18.99
N VAL A 296 -3.62 13.31 -20.28
CA VAL A 296 -4.73 13.28 -21.25
C VAL A 296 -5.08 11.84 -21.63
N GLU A 297 -6.12 11.28 -21.01
CA GLU A 297 -6.78 10.04 -21.43
C GLU A 297 -7.71 10.34 -22.60
N ASP A 298 -7.56 9.62 -23.72
CA ASP A 298 -8.57 9.65 -24.78
C ASP A 298 -9.78 8.87 -24.27
N PRO A 299 -10.90 9.54 -23.99
CA PRO A 299 -11.90 8.91 -23.18
C PRO A 299 -12.78 8.01 -24.11
N ASN A 300 -12.74 8.18 -25.45
CA ASN A 300 -13.39 7.29 -26.42
C ASN A 300 -12.60 5.99 -26.69
N ALA A 301 -11.44 5.83 -26.05
CA ALA A 301 -10.53 4.74 -26.27
C ALA A 301 -10.81 3.52 -25.40
N ALA A 302 -11.74 2.65 -25.81
CA ALA A 302 -11.84 1.34 -25.19
C ALA A 302 -10.55 0.53 -25.41
N VAL A 303 -10.02 -0.06 -24.33
CA VAL A 303 -8.91 -1.02 -24.45
C VAL A 303 -9.45 -2.30 -25.08
N THR A 304 -9.28 -2.43 -26.39
CA THR A 304 -9.67 -3.63 -27.12
C THR A 304 -8.97 -4.87 -26.53
N PRO A 305 -9.68 -5.99 -26.32
CA PRO A 305 -9.09 -7.19 -25.76
C PRO A 305 -7.98 -7.73 -26.67
N ALA A 306 -7.01 -8.43 -26.08
CA ALA A 306 -5.94 -9.08 -26.82
C ALA A 306 -6.49 -10.30 -27.60
N ARG A 307 -6.02 -10.50 -28.83
CA ARG A 307 -6.47 -11.60 -29.71
C ARG A 307 -5.67 -12.89 -29.51
N SER A 308 -4.46 -12.78 -28.96
CA SER A 308 -3.57 -13.90 -28.71
C SER A 308 -2.86 -13.76 -27.35
N PRO A 309 -2.39 -14.87 -26.76
CA PRO A 309 -1.57 -14.83 -25.54
C PRO A 309 -0.30 -13.99 -25.71
N LEU A 310 0.30 -14.03 -26.91
CA LEU A 310 1.47 -13.22 -27.25
C LEU A 310 1.15 -11.72 -27.25
N GLU A 311 0.03 -11.31 -27.84
CA GLU A 311 -0.42 -9.91 -27.81
C GLU A 311 -0.68 -9.47 -26.36
N GLN A 312 -1.30 -10.32 -25.55
CA GLN A 312 -1.57 -10.03 -24.14
C GLN A 312 -0.27 -9.85 -23.34
N GLN A 313 0.71 -10.74 -23.54
CA GLN A 313 2.02 -10.65 -22.91
C GLN A 313 2.74 -9.35 -23.29
N LEU A 314 2.89 -9.07 -24.59
CA LEU A 314 3.59 -7.87 -25.06
C LEU A 314 2.91 -6.58 -24.58
N ARG A 315 1.58 -6.55 -24.48
CA ARG A 315 0.85 -5.38 -23.95
C ARG A 315 1.01 -5.19 -22.45
N GLN A 316 1.32 -6.24 -21.69
CA GLN A 316 1.66 -6.13 -20.27
C GLN A 316 3.10 -5.67 -20.06
N GLU A 317 4.00 -6.08 -20.95
CA GLU A 317 5.43 -5.74 -20.89
C GLU A 317 5.72 -4.34 -21.42
N MET A 318 4.95 -3.85 -22.39
CA MET A 318 5.11 -2.51 -22.96
C MET A 318 4.27 -1.47 -22.21
N GLY A 319 4.91 -0.38 -21.81
CA GLY A 319 4.29 0.80 -21.19
C GLY A 319 4.12 1.93 -22.19
N CYS A 320 3.09 2.76 -21.98
CA CYS A 320 2.83 3.88 -22.86
C CYS A 320 3.89 4.99 -22.75
N THR A 321 4.45 5.41 -23.88
CA THR A 321 5.48 6.46 -23.96
C THR A 321 4.89 7.86 -24.16
N CYS A 322 3.66 8.11 -23.70
CA CYS A 322 2.99 9.40 -23.92
C CYS A 322 3.64 10.56 -23.16
N GLY A 323 4.47 10.27 -22.14
CA GLY A 323 5.18 11.25 -21.33
C GLY A 323 4.34 11.93 -20.25
N THR A 324 3.02 11.82 -20.34
CA THR A 324 2.05 12.35 -19.37
C THR A 324 1.46 11.25 -18.48
N CYS A 325 1.57 9.99 -18.91
CA CYS A 325 1.13 8.80 -18.19
C CYS A 325 2.23 8.30 -17.24
N ALA A 326 1.84 7.60 -16.18
CA ALA A 326 2.76 6.89 -15.29
C ALA A 326 3.41 5.63 -15.94
N HIS A 327 3.70 5.69 -17.24
CA HIS A 327 4.20 4.58 -18.06
C HIS A 327 3.37 3.30 -17.90
N GLU A 328 2.05 3.48 -17.90
CA GLU A 328 1.10 2.42 -17.63
C GLU A 328 1.12 1.35 -18.75
N PRO A 329 0.92 0.05 -18.44
CA PRO A 329 0.87 -1.00 -19.45
C PRO A 329 -0.16 -0.74 -20.55
N LEU A 330 0.13 -1.17 -21.78
CA LEU A 330 -0.82 -1.07 -22.92
C LEU A 330 -2.11 -1.90 -22.72
N THR A 331 -2.18 -2.73 -21.67
CA THR A 331 -3.42 -3.39 -21.24
C THR A 331 -4.39 -2.48 -20.49
N LEU A 332 -3.92 -1.35 -19.97
CA LEU A 332 -4.72 -0.45 -19.13
C LEU A 332 -4.82 0.94 -19.75
N CYS A 333 -3.74 1.42 -20.37
CA CYS A 333 -3.67 2.77 -20.88
C CYS A 333 -4.64 3.03 -22.06
N THR A 334 -5.49 4.04 -21.90
CA THR A 334 -6.50 4.48 -22.87
C THR A 334 -6.02 5.59 -23.81
N CYS A 335 -4.89 6.25 -23.55
CA CYS A 335 -4.50 7.42 -24.36
C CYS A 335 -4.24 7.09 -25.85
N GLY A 336 -4.38 8.11 -26.72
CA GLY A 336 -4.16 7.99 -28.16
C GLY A 336 -2.80 7.39 -28.56
N PRO A 337 -1.66 7.79 -27.93
CA PRO A 337 -0.38 7.13 -28.15
C PRO A 337 -0.41 5.62 -27.83
N ALA A 338 -1.05 5.21 -26.73
CA ALA A 338 -1.20 3.79 -26.39
C ALA A 338 -2.06 3.04 -27.42
N GLN A 339 -3.10 3.67 -27.97
CA GLN A 339 -3.87 3.07 -29.08
C GLN A 339 -2.99 2.83 -30.32
N LYS A 340 -2.17 3.81 -30.71
CA LYS A 340 -1.25 3.68 -31.85
C LYS A 340 -0.23 2.56 -31.63
N MET A 341 0.34 2.48 -30.43
CA MET A 341 1.25 1.40 -30.05
C MET A 341 0.57 0.03 -30.14
N ARG A 342 -0.68 -0.09 -29.66
CA ARG A 342 -1.46 -1.34 -29.78
C ARG A 342 -1.74 -1.73 -31.23
N ALA A 343 -2.05 -0.75 -32.09
CA ALA A 343 -2.27 -1.00 -33.52
C ALA A 343 -0.99 -1.46 -34.24
N GLN A 344 0.15 -0.81 -33.96
CA GLN A 344 1.46 -1.21 -34.48
C GLN A 344 1.86 -2.61 -34.00
N LEU A 345 1.66 -2.89 -32.72
CA LEU A 345 1.94 -4.20 -32.14
C LEU A 345 1.16 -5.31 -32.86
N ARG A 346 -0.12 -5.08 -33.16
CA ARG A 346 -0.92 -6.02 -33.94
C ARG A 346 -0.39 -6.21 -35.36
N ALA A 347 -0.01 -5.13 -36.03
CA ALA A 347 0.56 -5.22 -37.38
C ALA A 347 1.85 -6.06 -37.41
N GLU A 348 2.66 -6.01 -36.36
CA GLU A 348 3.88 -6.81 -36.23
C GLU A 348 3.59 -8.29 -35.91
N ILE A 349 2.55 -8.56 -35.11
CA ILE A 349 2.07 -9.92 -34.83
C ILE A 349 1.45 -10.54 -36.09
N ASP A 350 0.68 -9.77 -36.86
CA ASP A 350 0.06 -10.21 -38.11
C ASP A 350 1.12 -10.55 -39.19
N GLN A 351 2.32 -9.96 -39.09
CA GLN A 351 3.49 -10.33 -39.90
C GLN A 351 4.17 -11.65 -39.46
N GLY A 352 3.68 -12.30 -38.40
CA GLY A 352 4.23 -13.57 -37.90
C GLY A 352 5.54 -13.44 -37.11
N LYS A 353 5.91 -12.22 -36.69
CA LYS A 353 7.13 -11.99 -35.90
C LYS A 353 7.00 -12.58 -34.50
N ASN A 354 8.12 -13.08 -33.98
CA ASN A 354 8.17 -13.57 -32.61
C ASN A 354 8.41 -12.43 -31.59
N HIS A 355 8.28 -12.76 -30.30
CA HIS A 355 8.44 -11.81 -29.19
C HIS A 355 9.68 -10.91 -29.30
N ASP A 356 10.85 -11.52 -29.52
CA ASP A 356 12.13 -10.81 -29.52
C ASP A 356 12.29 -9.94 -30.77
N GLU A 357 11.82 -10.40 -31.93
CA GLU A 357 11.78 -9.63 -33.18
C GLU A 357 10.89 -8.39 -33.06
N ILE A 358 9.72 -8.52 -32.43
CA ILE A 358 8.81 -7.40 -32.18
C ILE A 358 9.46 -6.36 -31.27
N ILE A 359 10.10 -6.80 -30.18
CA ILE A 359 10.82 -5.88 -29.27
C ILE A 359 11.93 -5.14 -30.03
N GLN A 360 12.70 -5.82 -30.87
CA GLN A 360 13.74 -5.17 -31.68
C GLN A 360 13.17 -4.17 -32.68
N ALA A 361 12.05 -4.50 -33.34
CA ALA A 361 11.36 -3.58 -34.23
C ALA A 361 10.93 -2.30 -33.48
N PHE A 362 10.37 -2.45 -32.28
CA PHE A 362 9.97 -1.32 -31.44
C PHE A 362 11.17 -0.51 -30.91
N ILE A 363 12.31 -1.14 -30.60
CA ILE A 363 13.54 -0.40 -30.25
C ILE A 363 13.98 0.49 -31.41
N GLY A 364 13.91 -0.01 -32.64
CA GLY A 364 14.19 0.76 -33.85
C GLY A 364 13.23 1.94 -34.02
N LEU A 365 11.94 1.74 -33.78
CA LEU A 365 10.89 2.76 -33.93
C LEU A 365 10.96 3.85 -32.85
N TYR A 366 11.21 3.48 -31.60
CA TYR A 366 11.17 4.38 -30.45
C TYR A 366 12.56 4.87 -30.00
N GLY A 367 13.62 4.49 -30.72
CA GLY A 367 14.99 4.94 -30.44
C GLY A 367 15.57 4.46 -29.11
N GLY A 368 15.01 3.40 -28.51
CA GLY A 368 15.46 2.87 -27.21
C GLY A 368 14.44 1.95 -26.54
N GLN A 369 14.72 1.57 -25.28
CA GLN A 369 13.89 0.66 -24.47
C GLN A 369 12.84 1.38 -23.62
N GLN A 370 12.63 2.68 -23.85
CA GLN A 370 11.71 3.51 -23.06
C GLN A 370 10.25 3.04 -23.12
N PHE A 371 9.86 2.26 -24.14
CA PHE A 371 8.53 1.67 -24.25
C PHE A 371 8.37 0.40 -23.41
N LEU A 372 9.45 -0.20 -22.92
CA LEU A 372 9.36 -1.38 -22.06
C LEU A 372 9.11 -0.94 -20.62
N GLY A 373 8.24 -1.66 -19.93
CA GLY A 373 7.97 -1.47 -18.51
C GLY A 373 9.11 -1.94 -17.60
N ALA A 374 10.04 -2.73 -18.15
CA ALA A 374 11.25 -3.18 -17.48
C ALA A 374 12.43 -3.24 -18.48
N PRO A 375 13.67 -3.02 -18.03
CA PRO A 375 14.85 -3.23 -18.87
C PRO A 375 14.91 -4.69 -19.36
N ILE A 376 15.31 -4.93 -20.61
CA ILE A 376 15.46 -6.29 -21.13
C ILE A 376 16.45 -7.06 -20.26
N ASP A 377 16.12 -8.26 -19.77
CA ASP A 377 16.98 -9.08 -18.90
C ASP A 377 18.11 -9.81 -19.67
N LYS A 378 18.82 -9.09 -20.56
CA LYS A 378 19.93 -9.60 -21.39
C LYS A 378 21.10 -8.62 -21.34
N GLY A 379 22.33 -9.15 -21.43
CA GLY A 379 23.56 -8.36 -21.49
C GLY A 379 23.79 -7.48 -20.26
N PHE A 380 24.22 -6.22 -20.47
CA PHE A 380 24.54 -5.27 -19.40
C PHE A 380 23.33 -4.92 -18.51
N ASN A 381 22.12 -4.98 -19.06
CA ASN A 381 20.89 -4.70 -18.31
C ASN A 381 20.63 -5.69 -17.16
N ARG A 382 21.26 -6.88 -17.17
CA ARG A 382 21.22 -7.83 -16.04
C ARG A 382 21.71 -7.22 -14.73
N LEU A 383 22.59 -6.22 -14.79
CA LEU A 383 23.05 -5.51 -13.59
C LEU A 383 21.88 -4.82 -12.86
N ALA A 384 20.92 -4.26 -13.59
CA ALA A 384 19.73 -3.65 -12.99
C ALA A 384 18.83 -4.69 -12.30
N TRP A 385 18.75 -5.91 -12.87
CA TRP A 385 18.00 -7.02 -12.28
C TRP A 385 18.71 -7.64 -11.07
N MET A 386 20.05 -7.59 -11.04
CA MET A 386 20.84 -8.05 -9.89
C MET A 386 20.90 -7.03 -8.75
N PHE A 387 20.62 -5.75 -9.02
CA PHE A 387 20.80 -4.66 -8.06
C PHE A 387 20.04 -4.86 -6.73
N PRO A 388 18.73 -5.23 -6.71
CA PRO A 388 18.05 -5.44 -5.43
C PRO A 388 18.62 -6.62 -4.64
N TYR A 389 19.07 -7.68 -5.32
CA TYR A 389 19.73 -8.82 -4.67
C TYR A 389 21.10 -8.43 -4.11
N ALA A 390 21.86 -7.60 -4.83
CA ALA A 390 23.13 -7.09 -4.37
C ALA A 390 22.96 -6.22 -3.12
N ILE A 391 21.96 -5.32 -3.09
CA ILE A 391 21.60 -4.54 -1.88
C ILE A 391 21.21 -5.45 -0.73
N ALA A 392 20.35 -6.44 -0.96
CA ALA A 392 19.93 -7.36 0.09
C ALA A 392 21.11 -8.17 0.64
N GLY A 393 21.98 -8.68 -0.23
CA GLY A 393 23.17 -9.44 0.15
C GLY A 393 24.18 -8.59 0.93
N THR A 394 24.50 -7.39 0.44
CA THR A 394 25.39 -6.44 1.13
C THR A 394 24.83 -6.01 2.48
N GLY A 395 23.51 -5.75 2.56
CA GLY A 395 22.82 -5.45 3.80
C GLY A 395 22.91 -6.59 4.82
N MET A 396 22.69 -7.84 4.40
CA MET A 396 22.84 -9.02 5.27
C MET A 396 24.27 -9.19 5.77
N VAL A 397 25.27 -9.04 4.90
CA VAL A 397 26.69 -9.11 5.30
C VAL A 397 27.04 -8.00 6.29
N PHE A 398 26.59 -6.77 6.04
CA PHE A 398 26.81 -5.64 6.94
C PHE A 398 26.16 -5.86 8.30
N LEU A 399 24.89 -6.30 8.35
CA LEU A 399 24.20 -6.63 9.59
C LEU A 399 24.90 -7.76 10.35
N GLY A 400 25.35 -8.81 9.66
CA GLY A 400 26.12 -9.90 10.25
C GLY A 400 27.47 -9.43 10.82
N PHE A 401 28.17 -8.55 10.10
CA PHE A 401 29.42 -7.94 10.56
C PHE A 401 29.21 -7.06 11.81
N VAL A 402 28.18 -6.22 11.81
CA VAL A 402 27.84 -5.38 12.97
C VAL A 402 27.45 -6.25 14.17
N ALA A 403 26.62 -7.28 13.97
CA ALA A 403 26.19 -8.20 15.02
C ALA A 403 27.38 -8.96 15.63
N THR A 404 28.26 -9.51 14.79
CA THR A 404 29.46 -10.24 15.25
C THR A 404 30.45 -9.33 15.96
N ARG A 405 30.71 -8.13 15.43
CA ARG A 405 31.57 -7.14 16.07
C ARG A 405 31.00 -6.68 17.41
N TRP A 406 29.69 -6.52 17.51
CA TRP A 406 29.05 -6.09 18.75
C TRP A 406 29.00 -7.21 19.80
N SER A 407 28.82 -8.47 19.39
CA SER A 407 28.96 -9.63 20.27
C SER A 407 30.38 -9.73 20.83
N ARG A 408 31.39 -9.69 19.96
CA ARG A 408 32.80 -9.80 20.36
C ARG A 408 33.27 -8.66 21.27
N ARG A 409 32.76 -7.43 21.06
CA ARG A 409 33.04 -6.30 21.97
C ARG A 409 32.43 -6.49 23.36
N ARG A 410 31.32 -7.23 23.47
CA ARG A 410 30.71 -7.55 24.77
C ARG A 410 31.49 -8.66 25.47
N ASP A 411 31.95 -9.67 24.73
CA ASP A 411 32.78 -10.75 25.29
C ASP A 411 34.13 -10.22 25.78
N ALA A 412 34.72 -9.25 25.06
CA ALA A 412 35.96 -8.58 25.46
C ALA A 412 35.80 -7.59 26.63
N ALA A 413 34.58 -7.14 26.92
CA ALA A 413 34.27 -6.26 28.05
C ALA A 413 33.74 -7.03 29.28
N ALA A 414 33.59 -8.36 29.17
CA ALA A 414 33.44 -9.22 30.32
C ALA A 414 34.83 -9.46 30.90
N ASP A 415 35.22 -8.64 31.89
CA ASP A 415 36.43 -8.90 32.65
C ASP A 415 36.36 -10.33 33.21
N PRO A 416 37.45 -11.11 33.18
CA PRO A 416 37.49 -12.37 33.91
C PRO A 416 37.19 -12.03 35.38
N VAL A 417 36.10 -12.59 35.89
CA VAL A 417 35.74 -12.48 37.31
C VAL A 417 36.96 -12.97 38.08
N ALA A 418 37.66 -12.05 38.74
CA ALA A 418 38.71 -12.42 39.67
C ALA A 418 38.07 -13.39 40.68
N PRO A 419 38.75 -14.50 41.05
CA PRO A 419 38.20 -15.42 42.04
C PRO A 419 37.74 -14.59 43.25
N ALA A 420 36.48 -14.77 43.63
CA ALA A 420 35.89 -14.03 44.73
C ALA A 420 36.76 -14.23 45.97
N ASP A 421 36.96 -13.15 46.73
CA ASP A 421 37.67 -13.22 48.00
C ASP A 421 36.93 -14.22 48.90
N PRO A 422 37.55 -15.35 49.29
CA PRO A 422 36.86 -16.40 50.04
C PRO A 422 36.29 -15.88 51.37
N ASP A 423 36.88 -14.83 51.95
CA ASP A 423 36.39 -14.18 53.17
C ASP A 423 35.08 -13.40 52.93
N LEU A 424 34.89 -12.88 51.70
CA LEU A 424 33.66 -12.18 51.32
C LEU A 424 32.53 -13.17 51.00
N GLU A 425 32.83 -14.32 50.40
CA GLU A 425 31.85 -15.39 50.17
C GLU A 425 31.36 -15.99 51.50
N GLU A 426 32.27 -16.25 52.43
CA GLU A 426 31.93 -16.77 53.76
C GLU A 426 31.03 -15.79 54.55
N ARG A 427 31.33 -14.49 54.48
CA ARG A 427 30.47 -13.44 55.09
C ARG A 427 29.08 -13.36 54.44
N LEU A 428 28.98 -13.53 53.12
CA LEU A 428 27.70 -13.50 52.41
C LEU A 428 26.82 -14.71 52.78
N ASP A 429 27.42 -15.89 52.90
CA ASP A 429 26.74 -17.11 53.33
C ASP A 429 26.26 -17.03 54.79
N ASP A 430 27.03 -16.36 55.66
CA ASP A 430 26.63 -16.11 57.05
C ASP A 430 25.50 -15.07 57.15
N GLU A 431 25.50 -14.02 56.31
CA GLU A 431 24.39 -13.07 56.22
C GLU A 431 23.11 -13.75 55.69
N LEU A 432 23.23 -14.64 54.69
CA LEU A 432 22.10 -15.39 54.15
C LEU A 432 21.51 -16.40 55.15
N ARG A 433 22.34 -17.05 55.99
CA ARG A 433 21.86 -17.92 57.06
C ARG A 433 21.09 -17.19 58.17
N ASN A 434 21.36 -15.91 58.36
CA ASN A 434 20.67 -15.09 59.35
C ASN A 434 19.37 -14.46 58.82
N LEU A 435 19.03 -14.69 57.54
CA LEU A 435 17.81 -14.19 56.90
C LEU A 435 16.67 -15.23 56.78
N ASP A 436 16.94 -16.49 57.15
CA ASP A 436 15.95 -17.55 57.38
C ASP A 436 15.73 -17.77 58.88
#